data_AF-A0A0D2FIK3-F1
#
_entry.id   AF-A0A0D2FIK3-F1
#
_cell.length_a   1.000
_cell.length_b   1.000
_cell.length_c   1.000
_cell.angle_alpha   90.00
_cell.angle_beta   90.00
_cell.angle_gamma   90.00
#
_symmetry.space_group_name_H-M   'P 1'
#
loop_
_entity.id
_entity.type
_entity.pdbx_description
1 polymer ?
#
loop_
_entity_poly.entity_id
_entity_poly.type
_entity_poly.pdbx_seq_one_letter_code
_entity_poly.pdbx_strand_id
1 'polypeptide(L)'
;MSPAGTDTGSVAPTVSPSPRSRWLEHSVPPRQADETPTHTCSIIDLTTPDGREHTTPRKCLETVHPVHRPSPKIIDLPHEVRGPLPRGGQTRFTTHLTRTLETLVTHLPLSKHFRPTYVLRDVNVLERGYWQFLVKIDEDMIFGASRSSPRKDRRLRTPSEQPGTENSFGRSKELGQTSDTRIPTPTTTRCDASLWTEEEFIRFWQDAAQFIHEGKAGWGTRLIKEWDGDNVWKIRLFTWAELLGHIWLALYVFSDKLIGMTPMVWISGNGEVVVKISGGKYGHGGLSTWTRKGPEGEQGIWGIHPRLDVRRWDT
;
A
#
# COMPACT_ATOMS: atom_id res chain seq x y z
N MET A 1 76.53 37.76 -3.99
CA MET A 1 77.10 36.41 -3.79
C MET A 1 76.09 35.59 -3.02
N SER A 2 75.64 34.46 -3.59
CA SER A 2 74.96 33.34 -2.89
C SER A 2 76.06 32.39 -2.31
N PRO A 3 75.79 31.21 -1.69
CA PRO A 3 74.53 30.54 -1.28
C PRO A 3 74.30 30.68 0.26
N ALA A 4 73.48 29.93 1.01
CA ALA A 4 72.64 28.73 0.80
C ALA A 4 71.33 28.87 1.65
N GLY A 5 70.35 27.94 1.73
CA GLY A 5 70.20 26.56 1.24
C GLY A 5 70.15 25.55 2.39
N THR A 6 68.95 25.22 2.88
CA THR A 6 68.70 24.06 3.77
C THR A 6 67.30 23.50 3.53
N ASP A 7 67.17 22.18 3.74
CA ASP A 7 66.20 21.34 3.05
C ASP A 7 65.08 20.78 3.97
N THR A 8 64.14 20.12 3.30
CA THR A 8 62.91 19.46 3.74
C THR A 8 63.04 18.41 4.84
N GLY A 9 61.93 18.18 5.56
CA GLY A 9 61.86 17.16 6.61
C GLY A 9 60.50 17.05 7.32
N SER A 10 59.38 16.96 6.58
CA SER A 10 58.06 16.70 7.18
C SER A 10 57.70 15.21 7.10
N VAL A 11 57.56 14.58 8.28
CA VAL A 11 57.35 13.14 8.44
C VAL A 11 55.89 12.76 8.17
N ALA A 12 55.68 11.73 7.33
CA ALA A 12 54.38 11.09 7.15
C ALA A 12 54.11 10.03 8.25
N PRO A 13 52.91 9.99 8.87
CA PRO A 13 52.54 8.90 9.77
C PRO A 13 52.10 7.64 8.99
N THR A 14 52.82 6.55 9.19
CA THR A 14 52.52 5.23 8.63
C THR A 14 51.37 4.54 9.37
N VAL A 15 50.30 4.23 8.63
CA VAL A 15 49.45 3.02 8.66
C VAL A 15 49.06 2.41 10.04
N SER A 16 47.74 2.26 10.24
CA SER A 16 47.19 1.10 10.96
C SER A 16 45.81 0.70 10.40
N PRO A 17 45.63 -0.49 9.80
CA PRO A 17 44.37 -0.91 9.20
C PRO A 17 43.51 -1.70 10.20
N SER A 18 42.29 -1.22 10.46
CA SER A 18 41.33 -1.96 11.31
C SER A 18 40.86 -3.28 10.67
N PRO A 19 40.70 -4.37 11.43
CA PRO A 19 40.40 -5.69 10.84
C PRO A 19 38.99 -5.80 10.27
N ARG A 20 38.87 -6.55 9.17
CA ARG A 20 37.58 -7.01 8.62
C ARG A 20 36.83 -7.87 9.64
N SER A 21 35.61 -7.48 10.00
CA SER A 21 34.67 -8.38 10.70
C SER A 21 34.34 -9.57 9.81
N ARG A 22 34.82 -10.75 10.21
CA ARG A 22 34.58 -12.03 9.56
C ARG A 22 33.15 -12.49 9.86
N TRP A 23 32.43 -12.93 8.82
CA TRP A 23 31.15 -13.63 8.98
C TRP A 23 31.35 -14.88 9.84
N LEU A 24 30.53 -15.03 10.88
CA LEU A 24 30.40 -16.26 11.65
C LEU A 24 29.06 -16.90 11.30
N GLU A 25 29.13 -17.93 10.47
CA GLU A 25 28.04 -18.89 10.28
C GLU A 25 27.81 -19.62 11.60
N HIS A 26 26.62 -19.40 12.20
CA HIS A 26 26.12 -20.29 13.25
C HIS A 26 25.21 -21.34 12.62
N SER A 27 25.82 -22.43 12.18
CA SER A 27 25.11 -23.65 11.79
C SER A 27 24.35 -24.23 12.98
N VAL A 28 23.02 -24.23 12.90
CA VAL A 28 22.15 -24.92 13.87
C VAL A 28 21.77 -26.28 13.29
N PRO A 29 22.09 -27.41 13.95
CA PRO A 29 21.69 -28.74 13.47
C PRO A 29 20.19 -29.00 13.71
N PRO A 30 19.55 -29.87 12.90
CA PRO A 30 18.12 -30.11 12.97
C PRO A 30 17.75 -30.98 14.18
N ARG A 31 16.64 -30.64 14.85
CA ARG A 31 16.02 -31.51 15.86
C ARG A 31 14.96 -32.36 15.17
N GLN A 32 15.22 -33.66 15.06
CA GLN A 32 14.27 -34.61 14.48
C GLN A 32 13.01 -34.78 15.34
N ALA A 33 11.94 -35.22 14.68
CA ALA A 33 10.66 -35.54 15.29
C ALA A 33 10.76 -36.74 16.25
N ASP A 34 9.83 -36.76 17.20
CA ASP A 34 9.51 -37.96 17.97
C ASP A 34 7.98 -38.09 17.98
N GLU A 35 7.45 -38.92 17.08
CA GLU A 35 6.05 -39.32 17.06
C GLU A 35 5.92 -40.68 17.76
N THR A 36 5.10 -40.78 18.79
CA THR A 36 4.57 -42.07 19.25
C THR A 36 3.07 -41.97 19.54
N PRO A 37 2.22 -42.83 18.92
CA PRO A 37 0.78 -42.82 19.16
C PRO A 37 0.41 -43.75 20.32
N THR A 38 -0.34 -43.25 21.30
CA THR A 38 -0.87 -44.11 22.37
C THR A 38 -2.27 -44.62 22.02
N HIS A 39 -2.38 -45.94 21.95
CA HIS A 39 -3.60 -46.68 21.66
C HIS A 39 -4.63 -46.65 22.80
N THR A 40 -5.91 -46.78 22.40
CA THR A 40 -6.95 -47.60 23.05
C THR A 40 -7.23 -47.42 24.55
N CYS A 41 -8.42 -46.89 24.86
CA CYS A 41 -9.24 -47.40 25.96
C CYS A 41 -10.73 -47.37 25.56
N SER A 42 -11.24 -48.52 25.12
CA SER A 42 -12.67 -48.79 25.04
C SER A 42 -13.17 -49.24 26.41
N ILE A 43 -14.09 -48.49 27.01
CA ILE A 43 -14.95 -49.02 28.09
C ILE A 43 -16.38 -48.90 27.62
N ILE A 44 -17.02 -50.07 27.50
CA ILE A 44 -18.44 -50.23 27.25
C ILE A 44 -19.09 -50.27 28.62
N ASP A 45 -20.17 -49.52 28.83
CA ASP A 45 -21.09 -49.78 29.93
C ASP A 45 -22.51 -49.99 29.37
N LEU A 46 -23.21 -50.98 29.91
CA LEU A 46 -24.38 -51.63 29.32
C LEU A 46 -25.48 -51.83 30.37
N THR A 47 -26.26 -50.76 30.61
CA THR A 47 -27.57 -50.70 31.29
C THR A 47 -28.32 -49.45 30.76
N THR A 48 -29.64 -49.31 30.71
CA THR A 48 -30.83 -50.21 30.81
C THR A 48 -31.96 -49.49 30.00
N PRO A 49 -32.94 -50.18 29.38
CA PRO A 49 -33.55 -49.68 28.14
C PRO A 49 -34.83 -48.83 28.30
N ASP A 50 -35.35 -48.46 27.12
CA ASP A 50 -36.67 -47.91 26.77
C ASP A 50 -36.94 -46.41 26.96
N GLY A 51 -37.36 -45.80 25.85
CA GLY A 51 -37.55 -44.35 25.69
C GLY A 51 -37.72 -43.96 24.22
N ARG A 52 -38.71 -44.53 23.52
CA ARG A 52 -39.05 -44.15 22.14
C ARG A 52 -39.57 -42.71 22.10
N GLU A 53 -38.78 -41.78 21.53
CA GLU A 53 -39.33 -40.59 20.88
C GLU A 53 -38.72 -40.39 19.49
N HIS A 54 -39.59 -40.11 18.51
CA HIS A 54 -39.22 -39.88 17.12
C HIS A 54 -38.63 -38.48 16.95
N THR A 55 -37.30 -38.34 16.96
CA THR A 55 -36.64 -37.19 16.33
C THR A 55 -36.18 -37.56 14.92
N THR A 56 -36.87 -36.98 13.93
CA THR A 56 -36.41 -36.96 12.54
C THR A 56 -35.02 -36.31 12.48
N PRO A 57 -34.04 -36.90 11.79
CA PRO A 57 -32.79 -36.21 11.55
C PRO A 57 -33.09 -35.04 10.61
N ARG A 58 -33.08 -33.82 11.17
CA ARG A 58 -33.00 -32.59 10.38
C ARG A 58 -31.71 -32.66 9.59
N LYS A 59 -31.83 -33.09 8.33
CA LYS A 59 -30.79 -33.02 7.32
C LYS A 59 -30.45 -31.54 7.16
N CYS A 60 -29.45 -31.06 7.90
CA CYS A 60 -28.89 -29.74 7.65
C CYS A 60 -28.52 -29.69 6.17
N LEU A 61 -29.19 -28.83 5.40
CA LEU A 61 -28.57 -28.27 4.23
C LEU A 61 -27.45 -27.38 4.76
N GLU A 62 -26.30 -28.01 4.97
CA GLU A 62 -25.03 -27.31 4.93
C GLU A 62 -24.95 -26.73 3.52
N THR A 63 -25.28 -25.44 3.40
CA THR A 63 -25.13 -24.69 2.16
C THR A 63 -23.64 -24.69 1.87
N VAL A 64 -23.22 -25.63 1.01
CA VAL A 64 -21.87 -25.69 0.46
C VAL A 64 -21.71 -24.43 -0.40
N HIS A 65 -21.32 -23.34 0.25
CA HIS A 65 -20.87 -22.15 -0.45
C HIS A 65 -19.68 -22.60 -1.30
N PRO A 66 -19.76 -22.46 -2.65
CA PRO A 66 -18.66 -22.86 -3.50
C PRO A 66 -17.46 -22.02 -3.10
N VAL A 67 -16.43 -22.67 -2.56
CA VAL A 67 -15.16 -22.04 -2.21
C VAL A 67 -14.58 -21.46 -3.49
N HIS A 68 -14.77 -20.16 -3.68
CA HIS A 68 -14.30 -19.47 -4.88
C HIS A 68 -12.78 -19.51 -4.85
N ARG A 69 -12.22 -20.28 -5.80
CA ARG A 69 -10.79 -20.32 -6.03
C ARG A 69 -10.41 -19.05 -6.79
N PRO A 70 -9.34 -18.35 -6.40
CA PRO A 70 -8.90 -17.18 -7.14
C PRO A 70 -8.52 -17.55 -8.57
N SER A 71 -8.73 -16.62 -9.50
CA SER A 71 -8.45 -16.85 -10.91
C SER A 71 -6.98 -17.24 -11.16
N PRO A 72 -6.69 -18.14 -12.11
CA PRO A 72 -5.33 -18.59 -12.39
C PRO A 72 -4.43 -17.43 -12.84
N LYS A 73 -4.94 -16.47 -13.63
CA LYS A 73 -4.15 -15.33 -14.10
C LYS A 73 -3.66 -14.44 -12.96
N ILE A 74 -4.46 -14.27 -11.89
CA ILE A 74 -4.03 -13.50 -10.71
C ILE A 74 -3.06 -14.32 -9.86
N ILE A 75 -3.19 -15.64 -9.80
CA ILE A 75 -2.20 -16.52 -9.14
C ILE A 75 -0.84 -16.40 -9.83
N ASP A 76 -0.80 -16.47 -11.17
CA ASP A 76 0.42 -16.44 -11.99
C ASP A 76 1.21 -15.13 -11.89
N LEU A 77 0.58 -14.02 -11.51
CA LEU A 77 1.28 -12.78 -11.20
C LEU A 77 2.24 -13.00 -10.00
N PRO A 78 3.44 -12.42 -10.00
CA PRO A 78 4.41 -12.61 -8.92
C PRO A 78 3.79 -12.22 -7.57
N HIS A 79 3.85 -13.10 -6.57
CA HIS A 79 3.34 -12.85 -5.21
C HIS A 79 3.95 -11.59 -4.57
N GLU A 80 5.20 -11.30 -4.93
CA GLU A 80 6.00 -10.24 -4.36
C GLU A 80 6.79 -9.50 -5.45
N VAL A 81 6.87 -8.16 -5.34
CA VAL A 81 7.71 -7.31 -6.16
C VAL A 81 8.61 -6.46 -5.27
N ARG A 82 9.91 -6.41 -5.60
CA ARG A 82 10.92 -5.61 -4.89
C ARG A 82 11.42 -4.47 -5.75
N GLY A 83 11.57 -3.29 -5.14
CA GLY A 83 12.35 -2.21 -5.73
C GLY A 83 13.84 -2.53 -5.75
N PRO A 84 14.65 -1.72 -6.45
CA PRO A 84 16.09 -1.93 -6.53
C PRO A 84 16.75 -1.78 -5.15
N LEU A 85 17.94 -2.38 -5.03
CA LEU A 85 18.83 -2.14 -3.91
C LEU A 85 19.22 -0.65 -3.82
N PRO A 86 19.45 -0.12 -2.62
CA PRO A 86 19.95 1.25 -2.46
C PRO A 86 21.25 1.44 -3.23
N ARG A 87 21.37 2.58 -3.93
CA ARG A 87 22.67 3.05 -4.42
C ARG A 87 23.46 3.53 -3.20
N GLY A 88 24.33 2.68 -2.67
CA GLY A 88 25.20 3.01 -1.54
C GLY A 88 26.17 4.14 -1.87
N GLY A 89 26.84 4.67 -0.83
CA GLY A 89 27.94 5.63 -0.99
C GLY A 89 27.60 7.11 -0.74
N GLN A 90 26.40 7.45 -0.25
CA GLN A 90 26.16 8.78 0.33
C GLN A 90 26.59 8.79 1.81
N THR A 91 27.34 9.84 2.20
CA THR A 91 27.82 10.05 3.57
C THR A 91 26.75 10.60 4.52
N ARG A 92 25.65 11.13 3.98
CA ARG A 92 24.51 11.68 4.72
C ARG A 92 23.21 11.41 3.97
N PHE A 93 22.14 11.10 4.69
CA PHE A 93 20.81 10.96 4.12
C PHE A 93 20.25 12.32 3.63
N THR A 94 19.62 12.31 2.45
CA THR A 94 19.00 13.49 1.82
C THR A 94 17.47 13.33 1.74
N THR A 95 16.99 12.40 0.91
CA THR A 95 15.58 12.02 0.81
C THR A 95 15.44 10.62 0.18
N HIS A 96 14.35 9.93 0.47
CA HIS A 96 13.90 8.76 -0.30
C HIS A 96 13.12 9.13 -1.56
N LEU A 97 12.69 10.40 -1.68
CA LEU A 97 11.82 10.87 -2.73
C LEU A 97 12.53 10.82 -4.08
N THR A 98 11.88 10.19 -5.07
CA THR A 98 12.39 10.12 -6.43
C THR A 98 11.87 11.29 -7.27
N ARG A 99 12.64 11.71 -8.27
CA ARG A 99 12.18 12.70 -9.26
C ARG A 99 10.86 12.35 -9.93
N THR A 100 10.56 11.05 -10.06
CA THR A 100 9.28 10.58 -10.60
C THR A 100 8.12 10.85 -9.64
N LEU A 101 8.32 10.65 -8.34
CA LEU A 101 7.32 10.96 -7.32
C LEU A 101 7.17 12.48 -7.09
N GLU A 102 8.25 13.26 -7.18
CA GLU A 102 8.19 14.74 -7.21
C GLU A 102 7.34 15.23 -8.38
N THR A 103 7.64 14.73 -9.59
CA THR A 103 6.92 15.07 -10.83
C THR A 103 5.46 14.62 -10.80
N LEU A 104 5.14 13.53 -10.11
CA LEU A 104 3.74 13.11 -9.93
C LEU A 104 2.93 14.14 -9.14
N VAL A 105 3.52 14.77 -8.12
CA VAL A 105 2.83 15.75 -7.26
C VAL A 105 2.59 17.09 -7.96
N THR A 106 3.40 17.48 -8.95
CA THR A 106 3.14 18.70 -9.74
C THR A 106 1.83 18.58 -10.54
N HIS A 107 1.52 17.38 -11.04
CA HIS A 107 0.30 17.09 -11.80
C HIS A 107 -0.88 16.64 -10.92
N LEU A 108 -0.62 15.88 -9.85
CA LEU A 108 -1.62 15.46 -8.86
C LEU A 108 -1.21 15.97 -7.46
N PRO A 109 -1.55 17.23 -7.08
CA PRO A 109 -1.14 17.77 -5.80
C PRO A 109 -1.66 16.95 -4.61
N LEU A 110 -0.75 16.57 -3.69
CA LEU A 110 -1.07 15.88 -2.44
C LEU A 110 -2.18 16.61 -1.67
N SER A 111 -2.04 17.93 -1.54
CA SER A 111 -3.00 18.82 -0.87
C SER A 111 -4.40 18.83 -1.49
N LYS A 112 -4.60 18.23 -2.68
CA LYS A 112 -5.91 18.06 -3.34
C LYS A 112 -6.44 16.64 -3.20
N HIS A 113 -5.61 15.63 -3.47
CA HIS A 113 -6.03 14.23 -3.66
C HIS A 113 -5.80 13.34 -2.43
N PHE A 114 -4.70 13.55 -1.70
CA PHE A 114 -4.36 12.74 -0.54
C PHE A 114 -5.15 13.21 0.69
N ARG A 115 -6.20 12.46 1.03
CA ARG A 115 -7.19 12.79 2.07
C ARG A 115 -7.28 11.70 3.13
N PRO A 116 -6.36 11.68 4.11
CA PRO A 116 -6.52 10.81 5.25
C PRO A 116 -7.70 11.28 6.12
N THR A 117 -8.57 10.34 6.47
CA THR A 117 -9.67 10.56 7.44
C THR A 117 -9.18 10.52 8.88
N TYR A 118 -8.02 9.90 9.09
CA TYR A 118 -7.40 9.75 10.39
C TYR A 118 -5.89 9.81 10.22
N VAL A 119 -5.25 10.61 11.08
CA VAL A 119 -3.80 10.63 11.27
C VAL A 119 -3.57 10.67 12.77
N LEU A 120 -2.94 9.64 13.31
CA LEU A 120 -2.68 9.50 14.76
C LEU A 120 -1.61 10.48 15.24
N ARG A 121 -0.53 10.62 14.46
CA ARG A 121 0.66 11.41 14.78
C ARG A 121 1.42 11.78 13.52
N ASP A 122 2.36 12.70 13.65
CA ASP A 122 3.39 12.90 12.64
C ASP A 122 4.31 11.65 12.56
N VAL A 123 4.85 11.39 11.38
CA VAL A 123 5.74 10.25 11.07
C VAL A 123 7.13 10.74 10.72
N ASN A 124 8.17 10.04 11.17
CA ASN A 124 9.55 10.43 10.86
C ASN A 124 9.89 10.10 9.39
N VAL A 125 10.77 10.88 8.76
CA VAL A 125 11.19 10.63 7.35
C VAL A 125 11.78 9.22 7.16
N LEU A 126 12.54 8.74 8.16
CA LEU A 126 13.10 7.39 8.20
C LEU A 126 12.17 6.33 8.84
N GLU A 127 10.90 6.65 9.11
CA GLU A 127 9.97 5.66 9.67
C GLU A 127 9.59 4.63 8.59
N ARG A 128 9.72 3.34 8.92
CA ARG A 128 9.26 2.23 8.07
C ARG A 128 7.78 1.96 8.33
N GLY A 129 7.06 1.56 7.29
CA GLY A 129 5.71 1.04 7.41
C GLY A 129 5.19 0.51 6.08
N TYR A 130 3.89 0.27 5.99
CA TYR A 130 3.24 -0.21 4.78
C TYR A 130 1.80 0.27 4.64
N TRP A 131 1.39 0.55 3.41
CA TRP A 131 -0.02 0.63 3.05
C TRP A 131 -0.61 -0.78 3.00
N GLN A 132 -1.78 -0.97 3.59
CA GLN A 132 -2.58 -2.18 3.48
C GLN A 132 -3.99 -1.84 3.01
N PHE A 133 -4.52 -2.66 2.10
CA PHE A 133 -5.90 -2.57 1.61
C PHE A 133 -6.38 -3.93 1.10
N LEU A 134 -7.71 -4.06 0.94
CA LEU A 134 -8.36 -5.28 0.47
C LEU A 134 -9.05 -5.03 -0.87
N VAL A 135 -8.84 -5.93 -1.83
CA VAL A 135 -9.53 -5.94 -3.12
C VAL A 135 -10.29 -7.26 -3.24
N LYS A 136 -11.59 -7.20 -3.51
CA LYS A 136 -12.39 -8.38 -3.86
C LYS A 136 -12.54 -8.43 -5.37
N ILE A 137 -12.20 -9.57 -5.97
CA ILE A 137 -12.38 -9.82 -7.40
C ILE A 137 -13.80 -10.27 -7.64
N ASP A 138 -14.50 -9.56 -8.51
CA ASP A 138 -15.83 -9.89 -8.99
C ASP A 138 -15.70 -10.45 -10.42
N GLU A 139 -15.84 -11.77 -10.54
CA GLU A 139 -15.72 -12.48 -11.83
C GLU A 139 -16.95 -12.28 -12.72
N ASP A 140 -18.10 -11.87 -12.16
CA ASP A 140 -19.36 -11.69 -12.90
C ASP A 140 -19.52 -10.28 -13.51
N MET A 141 -18.62 -9.34 -13.17
CA MET A 141 -18.58 -7.96 -13.70
C MET A 141 -18.11 -7.85 -15.18
N ILE A 142 -18.20 -8.93 -15.97
CA ILE A 142 -17.73 -9.05 -17.36
C ILE A 142 -18.32 -7.98 -18.31
N PHE A 143 -19.47 -7.39 -17.98
CA PHE A 143 -20.10 -6.31 -18.75
C PHE A 143 -19.70 -4.92 -18.23
N GLY A 144 -18.48 -4.49 -18.57
CA GLY A 144 -17.88 -3.21 -18.21
C GLY A 144 -18.51 -1.95 -18.85
N ALA A 145 -19.80 -1.69 -18.58
CA ALA A 145 -20.55 -0.56 -19.15
C ALA A 145 -20.59 0.70 -18.27
N SER A 146 -20.39 0.60 -16.95
CA SER A 146 -20.81 1.66 -15.99
C SER A 146 -19.71 2.28 -15.11
N ARG A 147 -18.45 1.84 -15.21
CA ARG A 147 -17.29 2.45 -14.49
C ARG A 147 -16.32 3.22 -15.39
N SER A 148 -16.75 3.54 -16.60
CA SER A 148 -15.98 4.24 -17.63
C SER A 148 -15.65 5.71 -17.24
N SER A 149 -14.60 5.89 -16.43
CA SER A 149 -13.88 7.17 -16.38
C SER A 149 -13.40 7.50 -17.80
N PRO A 150 -13.59 8.74 -18.31
CA PRO A 150 -13.11 9.10 -19.64
C PRO A 150 -11.60 8.87 -19.74
N ARG A 151 -11.19 8.02 -20.68
CA ARG A 151 -9.78 7.86 -21.04
C ARG A 151 -9.30 9.15 -21.71
N LYS A 152 -8.64 10.01 -20.95
CA LYS A 152 -7.83 11.10 -21.49
C LYS A 152 -6.39 10.96 -21.00
N ASP A 153 -5.48 10.92 -21.96
CA ASP A 153 -4.02 11.11 -21.83
C ASP A 153 -3.20 10.07 -21.05
N ARG A 154 -3.15 8.84 -21.61
CA ARG A 154 -1.98 7.96 -21.46
C ARG A 154 -0.77 8.51 -22.24
N ARG A 155 -0.22 9.64 -21.81
CA ARG A 155 1.09 10.18 -22.26
C ARG A 155 1.86 10.87 -21.13
N LEU A 156 2.37 10.08 -20.18
CA LEU A 156 3.59 10.42 -19.46
C LEU A 156 4.79 9.73 -20.14
N ARG A 157 5.13 10.22 -21.33
CA ARG A 157 6.47 10.09 -21.92
C ARG A 157 7.11 11.48 -21.91
N THR A 158 8.43 11.50 -21.74
CA THR A 158 9.30 12.69 -21.63
C THR A 158 8.94 13.84 -22.59
N PRO A 159 8.85 15.10 -22.13
CA PRO A 159 8.63 16.24 -23.01
C PRO A 159 9.90 16.61 -23.79
N SER A 160 9.76 16.70 -25.11
CA SER A 160 10.59 17.54 -25.98
C SER A 160 9.65 18.47 -26.76
N GLU A 161 9.78 19.77 -26.52
CA GLU A 161 9.37 20.91 -27.35
C GLU A 161 7.93 21.03 -27.90
N GLN A 162 7.33 22.19 -27.63
CA GLN A 162 6.05 22.72 -28.14
C GLN A 162 6.31 23.64 -29.36
N PRO A 163 5.32 24.29 -30.04
CA PRO A 163 3.91 24.55 -29.66
C PRO A 163 2.83 24.33 -30.75
N GLY A 164 1.54 24.48 -30.39
CA GLY A 164 0.42 24.55 -31.37
C GLY A 164 -1.00 24.61 -30.79
N THR A 165 -1.58 25.82 -30.71
CA THR A 165 -3.00 26.21 -30.86
C THR A 165 -4.19 25.47 -30.15
N GLU A 166 -4.79 26.21 -29.22
CA GLU A 166 -6.22 26.63 -29.18
C GLU A 166 -7.45 25.72 -28.87
N ASN A 167 -8.33 26.31 -28.03
CA ASN A 167 -9.80 26.29 -28.03
C ASN A 167 -10.60 24.97 -27.90
N SER A 168 -11.24 24.78 -26.72
CA SER A 168 -12.68 25.11 -26.55
C SER A 168 -13.25 24.61 -25.20
N PHE A 169 -14.09 25.44 -24.57
CA PHE A 169 -14.87 25.08 -23.37
C PHE A 169 -16.26 24.58 -23.78
N GLY A 170 -16.54 23.28 -23.59
CA GLY A 170 -17.83 22.66 -23.84
C GLY A 170 -18.60 22.37 -22.55
N ARG A 171 -19.64 23.15 -22.27
CA ARG A 171 -20.54 23.03 -21.11
C ARG A 171 -21.72 22.12 -21.47
N SER A 172 -21.99 21.08 -20.68
CA SER A 172 -23.37 20.63 -20.50
C SER A 172 -23.61 20.02 -19.12
N LYS A 173 -24.79 20.33 -18.57
CA LYS A 173 -25.37 19.69 -17.38
C LYS A 173 -26.44 18.73 -17.90
N GLU A 174 -26.63 17.60 -17.25
CA GLU A 174 -27.94 16.95 -17.28
C GLU A 174 -28.30 16.34 -15.92
N LEU A 175 -29.55 16.55 -15.53
CA LEU A 175 -30.14 15.99 -14.32
C LEU A 175 -30.69 14.60 -14.64
N GLY A 176 -30.42 13.63 -13.76
CA GLY A 176 -31.08 12.33 -13.76
C GLY A 176 -31.41 11.94 -12.33
N GLN A 177 -32.60 12.33 -11.86
CA GLN A 177 -33.15 11.84 -10.60
C GLN A 177 -33.98 10.58 -10.88
N THR A 178 -33.62 9.45 -10.27
CA THR A 178 -34.56 8.35 -10.04
C THR A 178 -34.36 7.83 -8.63
N SER A 179 -35.43 7.96 -7.84
CA SER A 179 -35.54 7.36 -6.51
C SER A 179 -35.91 5.88 -6.68
N ASP A 180 -35.24 4.97 -5.98
CA ASP A 180 -35.80 3.64 -5.72
C ASP A 180 -35.55 3.25 -4.25
N THR A 181 -36.62 2.84 -3.58
CA THR A 181 -36.65 2.63 -2.12
C THR A 181 -36.51 1.14 -1.86
N ARG A 182 -35.34 0.71 -1.37
CA ARG A 182 -35.14 -0.69 -0.96
C ARG A 182 -34.82 -0.82 0.52
N ILE A 183 -35.64 -1.62 1.17
CA ILE A 183 -35.58 -1.98 2.60
C ILE A 183 -34.30 -2.79 2.85
N PRO A 184 -33.48 -2.45 3.86
CA PRO A 184 -32.27 -3.20 4.18
C PRO A 184 -32.61 -4.48 4.98
N THR A 185 -32.41 -5.64 4.36
CA THR A 185 -32.30 -6.92 5.09
C THR A 185 -30.97 -6.99 5.87
N PRO A 186 -30.92 -7.70 7.01
CA PRO A 186 -29.80 -7.59 7.94
C PRO A 186 -28.60 -8.49 7.60
N THR A 187 -27.43 -8.02 8.05
CA THR A 187 -26.22 -8.83 8.35
C THR A 187 -25.57 -9.62 7.20
N THR A 188 -25.01 -8.90 6.23
CA THR A 188 -23.68 -9.26 5.70
C THR A 188 -22.64 -8.42 6.42
N THR A 189 -21.68 -9.06 7.10
CA THR A 189 -20.52 -8.37 7.66
C THR A 189 -19.82 -7.61 6.53
N ARG A 190 -19.85 -6.28 6.59
CA ARG A 190 -19.39 -5.41 5.50
C ARG A 190 -17.88 -5.57 5.34
N CYS A 191 -17.45 -6.41 4.40
CA CYS A 191 -16.05 -6.44 3.99
C CYS A 191 -15.67 -5.07 3.44
N ASP A 192 -14.68 -4.41 4.05
CA ASP A 192 -14.10 -3.16 3.57
C ASP A 192 -13.25 -3.35 2.27
N ALA A 193 -13.40 -4.50 1.62
CA ALA A 193 -12.75 -4.84 0.37
C ALA A 193 -13.43 -4.15 -0.82
N SER A 194 -12.63 -3.58 -1.71
CA SER A 194 -13.14 -2.93 -2.92
C SER A 194 -13.36 -3.92 -4.05
N LEU A 195 -14.55 -3.90 -4.66
CA LEU A 195 -14.90 -4.74 -5.80
C LEU A 195 -14.20 -4.23 -7.07
N TRP A 196 -13.25 -5.00 -7.60
CA TRP A 196 -12.52 -4.74 -8.85
C TRP A 196 -12.73 -5.94 -9.80
N THR A 197 -12.62 -5.74 -11.13
CA THR A 197 -12.56 -6.88 -12.08
C THR A 197 -11.18 -7.54 -12.09
N GLU A 198 -11.08 -8.73 -12.68
CA GLU A 198 -9.80 -9.41 -12.89
C GLU A 198 -8.82 -8.52 -13.70
N GLU A 199 -9.29 -7.89 -14.77
CA GLU A 199 -8.48 -7.02 -15.64
C GLU A 199 -8.04 -5.72 -14.96
N GLU A 200 -8.89 -5.15 -14.10
CA GLU A 200 -8.54 -3.99 -13.27
C GLU A 200 -7.40 -4.35 -12.31
N PHE A 201 -7.48 -5.50 -11.64
CA PHE A 201 -6.44 -6.00 -10.74
C PHE A 201 -5.13 -6.31 -11.48
N ILE A 202 -5.19 -7.06 -12.59
CA ILE A 202 -4.00 -7.46 -13.35
C ILE A 202 -3.26 -6.22 -13.88
N ARG A 203 -3.98 -5.24 -14.43
CA ARG A 203 -3.40 -4.00 -14.96
C ARG A 203 -2.74 -3.18 -13.85
N PHE A 204 -3.45 -2.97 -12.75
CA PHE A 204 -2.91 -2.31 -11.56
C PHE A 204 -1.62 -2.98 -11.06
N TRP A 205 -1.64 -4.31 -10.95
CA TRP A 205 -0.49 -5.06 -10.44
C TRP A 205 0.72 -4.94 -11.37
N GLN A 206 0.52 -5.04 -12.69
CA GLN A 206 1.58 -4.91 -13.69
C GLN A 206 2.19 -3.50 -13.69
N ASP A 207 1.36 -2.45 -13.70
CA ASP A 207 1.83 -1.06 -13.70
C ASP A 207 2.57 -0.70 -12.40
N ALA A 208 2.03 -1.13 -11.24
CA ALA A 208 2.69 -0.95 -9.94
C ALA A 208 3.99 -1.75 -9.83
N ALA A 209 4.01 -2.99 -10.33
CA ALA A 209 5.19 -3.86 -10.33
C ALA A 209 6.33 -3.25 -11.16
N GLN A 210 6.03 -2.81 -12.38
CA GLN A 210 6.99 -2.17 -13.27
C GLN A 210 7.55 -0.89 -12.64
N PHE A 211 6.69 -0.03 -12.08
CA PHE A 211 7.09 1.21 -11.41
C PHE A 211 8.02 0.99 -10.21
N ILE A 212 7.78 -0.08 -9.43
CA ILE A 212 8.64 -0.46 -8.31
C ILE A 212 9.97 -1.03 -8.82
N HIS A 213 9.94 -1.95 -9.78
CA HIS A 213 11.13 -2.62 -10.32
C HIS A 213 12.10 -1.63 -10.99
N GLU A 214 11.58 -0.65 -11.73
CA GLU A 214 12.36 0.44 -12.34
C GLU A 214 12.95 1.44 -11.31
N GLY A 215 12.65 1.28 -10.02
CA GLY A 215 13.14 2.16 -8.96
C GLY A 215 12.43 3.51 -8.86
N LYS A 216 11.37 3.74 -9.65
CA LYS A 216 10.59 4.98 -9.60
C LYS A 216 9.89 5.17 -8.25
N ALA A 217 9.58 4.07 -7.56
CA ALA A 217 9.04 4.06 -6.20
C ALA A 217 10.09 4.24 -5.08
N GLY A 218 11.36 4.49 -5.43
CA GLY A 218 12.47 4.52 -4.48
C GLY A 218 12.96 3.10 -4.11
N TRP A 219 14.14 3.05 -3.48
CA TRP A 219 14.73 1.82 -2.97
C TRP A 219 14.06 1.39 -1.66
N GLY A 220 14.07 0.09 -1.37
CA GLY A 220 13.43 -0.45 -0.16
C GLY A 220 11.90 -0.42 -0.16
N THR A 221 11.27 -0.08 -1.29
CA THR A 221 9.84 -0.28 -1.53
C THR A 221 9.57 -1.74 -1.95
N ARG A 222 8.52 -2.37 -1.42
CA ARG A 222 8.14 -3.77 -1.67
C ARG A 222 6.61 -3.89 -1.75
N LEU A 223 6.08 -4.61 -2.73
CA LEU A 223 4.65 -4.89 -2.91
C LEU A 223 4.40 -6.39 -2.76
N ILE A 224 3.33 -6.76 -2.04
CA ILE A 224 2.93 -8.16 -1.79
C ILE A 224 1.42 -8.29 -1.98
N LYS A 225 0.98 -9.41 -2.57
CA LYS A 225 -0.43 -9.86 -2.58
C LYS A 225 -0.57 -11.18 -1.82
N GLU A 226 -1.48 -11.20 -0.86
CA GLU A 226 -1.86 -12.40 -0.10
C GLU A 226 -3.32 -12.72 -0.39
N TRP A 227 -3.66 -13.97 -0.66
CA TRP A 227 -5.06 -14.40 -0.83
C TRP A 227 -5.69 -14.61 0.55
N ASP A 228 -6.88 -14.03 0.77
CA ASP A 228 -7.55 -13.97 2.08
C ASP A 228 -8.84 -14.82 2.12
N GLY A 229 -9.08 -15.66 1.11
CA GLY A 229 -10.35 -16.35 0.88
C GLY A 229 -11.34 -15.53 0.05
N ASP A 230 -12.47 -16.12 -0.36
CA ASP A 230 -13.64 -15.45 -0.97
C ASP A 230 -13.35 -14.45 -2.12
N ASN A 231 -12.37 -14.78 -2.98
CA ASN A 231 -11.82 -13.90 -4.02
C ASN A 231 -11.29 -12.54 -3.52
N VAL A 232 -10.99 -12.43 -2.23
CA VAL A 232 -10.35 -11.26 -1.59
C VAL A 232 -8.83 -11.42 -1.61
N TRP A 233 -8.17 -10.35 -2.03
CA TRP A 233 -6.72 -10.18 -2.01
C TRP A 233 -6.35 -9.05 -1.05
N LYS A 234 -5.47 -9.38 -0.11
CA LYS A 234 -4.84 -8.46 0.83
C LYS A 234 -3.54 -7.94 0.22
N ILE A 235 -3.50 -6.65 -0.07
CA ILE A 235 -2.35 -6.01 -0.71
C ILE A 235 -1.57 -5.22 0.33
N ARG A 236 -0.25 -5.41 0.37
CA ARG A 236 0.67 -4.65 1.23
C ARG A 236 1.77 -4.00 0.42
N LEU A 237 1.94 -2.68 0.54
CA LEU A 237 3.04 -1.93 -0.05
C LEU A 237 3.89 -1.29 1.06
N PHE A 238 5.05 -1.89 1.32
CA PHE A 238 6.04 -1.42 2.30
C PHE A 238 6.88 -0.30 1.73
N THR A 239 7.06 0.78 2.47
CA THR A 239 7.84 1.95 2.05
C THR A 239 8.31 2.78 3.26
N TRP A 240 9.02 3.88 3.00
CA TRP A 240 9.41 4.88 4.01
C TRP A 240 8.29 5.92 4.17
N ALA A 241 8.10 6.47 5.37
CA ALA A 241 6.96 7.34 5.65
C ALA A 241 7.02 8.71 4.94
N GLU A 242 8.21 9.17 4.53
CA GLU A 242 8.36 10.29 3.58
C GLU A 242 7.66 10.04 2.23
N LEU A 243 7.59 8.77 1.80
CA LEU A 243 6.94 8.36 0.56
C LEU A 243 5.44 8.07 0.74
N LEU A 244 4.90 8.12 1.96
CA LEU A 244 3.55 7.67 2.32
C LEU A 244 2.46 8.25 1.41
N GLY A 245 2.38 9.59 1.31
CA GLY A 245 1.41 10.26 0.44
C GLY A 245 1.73 10.13 -1.04
N HIS A 246 3.01 10.18 -1.40
CA HIS A 246 3.50 10.08 -2.78
C HIS A 246 3.16 8.73 -3.43
N ILE A 247 3.36 7.64 -2.68
CA ILE A 247 3.01 6.28 -3.08
C ILE A 247 1.50 6.11 -3.19
N TRP A 248 0.71 6.71 -2.29
CA TRP A 248 -0.75 6.66 -2.42
C TRP A 248 -1.23 7.29 -3.73
N LEU A 249 -0.64 8.42 -4.15
CA LEU A 249 -0.94 9.02 -5.47
C LEU A 249 -0.53 8.12 -6.63
N ALA A 250 0.61 7.42 -6.52
CA ALA A 250 1.05 6.49 -7.55
C ALA A 250 0.05 5.32 -7.70
N LEU A 251 -0.38 4.73 -6.57
CA LEU A 251 -1.44 3.71 -6.54
C LEU A 251 -2.77 4.22 -7.09
N TYR A 252 -3.13 5.47 -6.79
CA TYR A 252 -4.31 6.14 -7.34
C TYR A 252 -4.26 6.26 -8.88
N VAL A 253 -3.08 6.49 -9.46
CA VAL A 253 -2.90 6.49 -10.93
C VAL A 253 -2.93 5.08 -11.51
N PHE A 254 -2.19 4.11 -10.95
CA PHE A 254 -2.12 2.74 -11.51
C PHE A 254 -3.44 1.96 -11.41
N SER A 255 -4.32 2.36 -10.49
CA SER A 255 -5.64 1.74 -10.30
C SER A 255 -6.76 2.43 -11.10
N ASP A 256 -6.43 3.31 -12.06
CA ASP A 256 -7.41 4.14 -12.78
C ASP A 256 -8.40 4.85 -11.81
N LYS A 257 -7.87 5.34 -10.67
CA LYS A 257 -8.56 6.01 -9.56
C LYS A 257 -9.39 5.12 -8.62
N LEU A 258 -9.46 3.80 -8.82
CA LEU A 258 -10.20 2.87 -7.94
C LEU A 258 -9.73 2.93 -6.48
N ILE A 259 -8.44 3.19 -6.25
CA ILE A 259 -7.87 3.41 -4.91
C ILE A 259 -8.53 4.60 -4.17
N GLY A 260 -9.07 5.60 -4.87
CA GLY A 260 -9.84 6.68 -4.24
C GLY A 260 -11.18 6.23 -3.63
N MET A 261 -11.68 5.06 -4.05
CA MET A 261 -12.86 4.39 -3.49
C MET A 261 -12.49 3.22 -2.57
N THR A 262 -11.19 2.99 -2.33
CA THR A 262 -10.68 1.86 -1.55
C THR A 262 -10.30 2.30 -0.14
N PRO A 263 -10.86 1.69 0.93
CA PRO A 263 -10.36 1.87 2.28
C PRO A 263 -8.90 1.40 2.37
N MET A 264 -8.01 2.27 2.85
CA MET A 264 -6.59 1.96 3.02
C MET A 264 -6.10 2.40 4.40
N VAL A 265 -5.18 1.63 4.97
CA VAL A 265 -4.48 2.01 6.21
C VAL A 265 -2.98 1.99 5.99
N TRP A 266 -2.26 2.96 6.54
CA TRP A 266 -0.80 2.88 6.65
C TRP A 266 -0.42 2.49 8.07
N ILE A 267 0.33 1.41 8.17
CA ILE A 267 0.73 0.77 9.42
C ILE A 267 2.24 0.96 9.57
N SER A 268 2.69 1.55 10.67
CA SER A 268 4.13 1.72 10.96
C SER A 268 4.80 0.40 11.33
N GLY A 269 6.13 0.38 11.33
CA GLY A 269 6.94 -0.83 11.58
C GLY A 269 6.76 -1.45 12.97
N ASN A 270 6.14 -0.73 13.92
CA ASN A 270 5.73 -1.22 15.24
C ASN A 270 4.31 -1.84 15.25
N GLY A 271 3.60 -1.89 14.12
CA GLY A 271 2.24 -2.43 13.99
C GLY A 271 1.10 -1.42 14.26
N GLU A 272 1.42 -0.17 14.57
CA GLU A 272 0.42 0.88 14.85
C GLU A 272 -0.20 1.44 13.55
N VAL A 273 -1.52 1.63 13.53
CA VAL A 273 -2.21 2.27 12.39
C VAL A 273 -2.08 3.79 12.53
N VAL A 274 -1.16 4.39 11.78
CA VAL A 274 -0.90 5.85 11.87
C VAL A 274 -1.80 6.65 10.94
N VAL A 275 -2.11 6.13 9.75
CA VAL A 275 -2.95 6.84 8.76
C VAL A 275 -4.09 5.94 8.28
N LYS A 276 -5.30 6.48 8.13
CA LYS A 276 -6.42 5.81 7.45
C LYS A 276 -7.00 6.71 6.36
N ILE A 277 -7.37 6.11 5.24
CA ILE A 277 -8.09 6.70 4.12
C ILE A 277 -9.36 5.88 3.95
N SER A 278 -10.51 6.55 3.86
CA SER A 278 -11.78 5.89 3.63
C SER A 278 -12.05 5.74 2.13
N GLY A 279 -12.69 4.65 1.74
CA GLY A 279 -13.19 4.51 0.37
C GLY A 279 -14.46 5.34 0.18
N GLY A 280 -14.39 6.45 -0.57
CA GLY A 280 -15.59 7.24 -0.88
C GLY A 280 -15.38 8.74 -1.08
N LYS A 281 -16.48 9.43 -1.42
CA LYS A 281 -16.51 10.89 -1.58
C LYS A 281 -16.51 11.58 -0.21
N TYR A 282 -15.46 12.34 0.06
CA TYR A 282 -15.38 13.20 1.24
C TYR A 282 -16.31 14.39 1.15
N GLY A 283 -16.93 14.76 2.28
CA GLY A 283 -17.48 16.10 2.45
C GLY A 283 -16.38 17.16 2.36
N HIS A 284 -16.71 18.36 1.90
CA HIS A 284 -15.78 19.49 1.72
C HIS A 284 -15.32 20.13 3.05
N GLY A 285 -14.96 19.31 4.05
CA GLY A 285 -14.29 19.76 5.27
C GLY A 285 -12.92 20.38 4.94
N GLY A 286 -12.57 21.45 5.64
CA GLY A 286 -11.43 22.31 5.29
C GLY A 286 -10.11 21.55 5.09
N LEU A 287 -9.39 21.88 4.01
CA LEU A 287 -8.20 21.17 3.52
C LEU A 287 -7.03 21.18 4.52
N SER A 288 -7.06 20.25 5.48
CA SER A 288 -5.87 19.79 6.18
C SER A 288 -4.87 19.23 5.15
N THR A 289 -3.63 19.69 5.20
CA THR A 289 -2.63 19.39 4.17
C THR A 289 -1.52 18.51 4.74
N TRP A 290 -1.27 17.39 4.08
CA TRP A 290 -0.12 16.54 4.35
C TRP A 290 1.14 17.24 3.85
N THR A 291 2.05 17.57 4.76
CA THR A 291 3.26 18.33 4.47
C THR A 291 4.45 17.81 5.27
N ARG A 292 5.65 18.04 4.73
CA ARG A 292 6.90 17.94 5.47
C ARG A 292 6.96 19.07 6.49
N LYS A 293 7.54 18.78 7.66
CA LYS A 293 7.81 19.71 8.76
C LYS A 293 9.23 19.44 9.28
N GLY A 294 9.82 20.41 9.96
CA GLY A 294 11.16 20.28 10.53
C GLY A 294 12.31 20.33 9.49
N PRO A 295 13.55 20.08 9.93
CA PRO A 295 14.76 20.26 9.11
C PRO A 295 14.84 19.29 7.93
N GLU A 296 15.67 19.60 6.94
CA GLU A 296 15.96 18.70 5.81
C GLU A 296 16.72 17.43 6.23
N GLY A 297 16.59 16.37 5.43
CA GLY A 297 17.16 15.05 5.74
C GLY A 297 16.38 14.25 6.77
N GLU A 298 17.10 13.46 7.56
CA GLU A 298 16.60 12.35 8.38
C GLU A 298 15.73 12.77 9.58
N GLN A 299 15.98 13.98 10.11
CA GLN A 299 15.26 14.56 11.25
C GLN A 299 13.94 15.25 10.84
N GLY A 300 13.59 15.21 9.56
CA GLY A 300 12.30 15.68 9.08
C GLY A 300 11.17 14.78 9.54
N ILE A 301 9.99 15.38 9.70
CA ILE A 301 8.74 14.66 9.96
C ILE A 301 7.70 15.02 8.90
N TRP A 302 6.75 14.12 8.65
CA TRP A 302 5.60 14.36 7.79
C TRP A 302 4.32 14.25 8.59
N GLY A 303 3.33 15.06 8.25
CA GLY A 303 2.03 14.95 8.89
C GLY A 303 1.05 15.99 8.40
N ILE A 304 -0.09 16.04 9.09
CA ILE A 304 -1.10 17.04 8.81
C ILE A 304 -0.71 18.37 9.44
N HIS A 305 -0.72 19.43 8.64
CA HIS A 305 -0.73 20.80 9.14
C HIS A 305 -2.17 21.20 9.49
N PRO A 306 -2.48 21.53 10.77
CA PRO A 306 -3.77 22.12 11.14
C PRO A 306 -3.95 23.44 10.39
N ARG A 307 -5.16 23.76 9.95
CA ARG A 307 -5.40 25.08 9.37
C ARG A 307 -5.44 26.11 10.52
N LEU A 308 -4.64 27.18 10.41
CA LEU A 308 -4.92 28.38 11.20
C LEU A 308 -6.28 28.91 10.73
N ASP A 309 -7.29 28.83 11.59
CA ASP A 309 -8.61 29.36 11.28
C ASP A 309 -8.60 30.86 11.54
N VAL A 310 -8.33 31.64 10.49
CA VAL A 310 -8.20 33.11 10.55
C VAL A 310 -9.55 33.79 10.89
N ARG A 311 -10.65 33.04 11.02
CA ARG A 311 -11.99 33.55 11.36
C ARG A 311 -12.33 33.53 12.85
N ARG A 312 -11.36 33.80 13.73
CA ARG A 312 -11.62 33.87 15.18
C ARG A 312 -10.76 34.87 15.95
N TRP A 313 -10.45 36.01 15.31
CA TRP A 313 -9.84 37.18 15.96
C TRP A 313 -10.34 38.48 15.33
N ASP A 314 -11.66 38.65 15.29
CA ASP A 314 -12.33 39.94 15.13
C ASP A 314 -13.63 39.91 15.96
N THR A 315 -13.87 41.00 16.70
CA THR A 315 -14.92 41.22 17.73
C THR A 315 -14.90 40.32 18.97
#